data_AF-A0AAV6YRS7-F1
#
_entry.id   AF-A0AAV6YRS7-F1
#
_cell.length_a   1.000
_cell.length_b   1.000
_cell.length_c   1.000
_cell.angle_alpha   90.00
_cell.angle_beta   90.00
_cell.angle_gamma   90.00
#
_symmetry.space_group_name_H-M   'P 1'
#
loop_
_entity.id
_entity.type
_entity.pdbx_description
1 polymer ?
#
loop_
_entity_poly.entity_id
_entity_poly.type
_entity_poly.pdbx_seq_one_letter_code
_entity_poly.pdbx_strand_id
1 'polypeptide(L)'
;VLLQCAENHTASENLILYTDVYGTALRSFANARPNLTTECEEVLLVLERLVLSCFEVILSMTEDDLLSDFGLRFKKSVLDSQGILSEFGQGNLQLLVDNIKHGNAWQNPVLVKILSRQIVEPEEVSSWMSQEGPCFLQMRIKHLMKTNCIEQAMLLSKIGSESAETSSDFFFRQSFITCLCTMLPNEEAFKEV
;
A
#
# COMPACT_ATOMS: atom_id res chain seq x y z
N VAL A 1 14.90 7.22 11.11
CA VAL A 1 14.44 8.61 10.88
C VAL A 1 12.95 8.51 10.61
N LEU A 2 12.15 9.02 11.56
CA LEU A 2 10.71 8.81 11.68
C LEU A 2 9.99 9.66 10.60
N LEU A 3 9.10 9.05 9.83
CA LEU A 3 8.22 9.74 8.87
C LEU A 3 7.19 10.57 9.66
N GLN A 4 7.56 11.80 10.04
CA GLN A 4 6.62 12.84 10.44
C GLN A 4 6.46 13.81 9.26
N CYS A 5 5.56 13.46 8.34
CA CYS A 5 5.07 14.39 7.35
C CYS A 5 3.76 14.98 7.88
N ALA A 6 3.73 16.30 8.01
CA ALA A 6 2.74 17.07 8.75
C ALA A 6 1.29 16.84 8.30
N GLU A 7 0.37 16.72 9.26
CA GLU A 7 -1.08 16.72 9.01
C GLU A 7 -1.76 17.98 9.54
N ASN A 8 -2.64 18.55 8.69
CA ASN A 8 -3.59 19.60 9.03
C ASN A 8 -4.87 18.99 9.62
N HIS A 9 -5.52 19.69 10.55
CA HIS A 9 -6.72 19.22 11.27
C HIS A 9 -7.92 18.78 10.39
N THR A 10 -8.00 19.19 9.12
CA THR A 10 -9.01 18.73 8.14
C THR A 10 -8.74 17.33 7.58
N ALA A 11 -7.55 16.77 7.78
CA ALA A 11 -7.20 15.42 7.35
C ALA A 11 -7.89 14.34 8.22
N SER A 12 -8.04 14.61 9.52
CA SER A 12 -8.59 13.66 10.49
C SER A 12 -10.07 13.34 10.26
N GLU A 13 -10.92 14.34 9.98
CA GLU A 13 -12.36 14.13 9.73
C GLU A 13 -12.61 13.33 8.44
N ASN A 14 -11.85 13.63 7.39
CA ASN A 14 -11.91 12.88 6.14
C ASN A 14 -11.43 11.44 6.33
N LEU A 15 -10.36 11.23 7.10
CA LEU A 15 -9.85 9.89 7.40
C LEU A 15 -10.89 9.04 8.14
N ILE A 16 -11.57 9.61 9.15
CA ILE A 16 -12.67 8.94 9.85
C ILE A 16 -13.76 8.53 8.85
N LEU A 17 -14.21 9.46 8.00
CA LEU A 17 -15.22 9.17 6.99
C LEU A 17 -14.79 8.02 6.05
N TYR A 18 -13.56 8.07 5.53
CA TYR A 18 -13.05 7.04 4.63
C TYR A 18 -12.99 5.67 5.31
N THR A 19 -12.55 5.61 6.58
CA THR A 19 -12.49 4.35 7.33
C THR A 19 -13.86 3.73 7.55
N ASP A 20 -14.86 4.54 7.88
CA ASP A 20 -16.24 4.06 8.04
C ASP A 20 -16.81 3.59 6.70
N VAL A 21 -16.61 4.35 5.61
CA VAL A 21 -17.13 4.02 4.27
C VAL A 21 -16.50 2.74 3.73
N TYR A 22 -15.16 2.66 3.68
CA TYR A 22 -14.48 1.50 3.10
C TYR A 22 -14.56 0.26 4.00
N GLY A 23 -14.55 0.43 5.32
CA GLY A 23 -14.80 -0.66 6.26
C GLY A 23 -16.20 -1.25 6.09
N THR A 24 -17.22 -0.39 5.95
CA THR A 24 -18.61 -0.82 5.72
C THR A 24 -18.78 -1.47 4.34
N ALA A 25 -18.18 -0.91 3.30
CA ALA A 25 -18.23 -1.46 1.95
C ALA A 25 -17.60 -2.86 1.91
N LEU A 26 -16.44 -3.05 2.53
CA LEU A 26 -15.74 -4.33 2.59
C LEU A 26 -16.57 -5.39 3.32
N ARG A 27 -17.13 -5.04 4.48
CA ARG A 27 -18.01 -5.95 5.22
C ARG A 27 -19.29 -6.28 4.46
N SER A 28 -19.86 -5.29 3.76
CA SER A 28 -21.06 -5.48 2.94
C SER A 28 -20.77 -6.43 1.78
N PHE A 29 -19.62 -6.27 1.11
CA PHE A 29 -19.18 -7.19 0.07
C PHE A 29 -18.99 -8.61 0.63
N ALA A 30 -18.30 -8.74 1.77
CA ALA A 30 -18.07 -10.03 2.42
C ALA A 30 -19.39 -10.74 2.77
N ASN A 31 -20.36 -10.01 3.34
CA ASN A 31 -21.67 -10.55 3.67
C ASN A 31 -22.51 -10.89 2.43
N ALA A 32 -22.34 -10.16 1.33
CA ALA A 32 -23.01 -10.45 0.06
C ALA A 32 -22.38 -11.64 -0.67
N ARG A 33 -21.09 -11.94 -0.41
CA ARG A 33 -20.29 -12.94 -1.12
C ARG A 33 -20.95 -14.31 -1.32
N PRO A 34 -21.68 -14.89 -0.34
CA PRO A 34 -22.37 -16.18 -0.52
C PRO A 34 -23.45 -16.16 -1.60
N ASN A 35 -23.98 -14.98 -1.93
CA ASN A 35 -25.03 -14.80 -2.92
C ASN A 35 -24.47 -14.38 -4.30
N LEU A 36 -23.15 -14.26 -4.44
CA LEU A 36 -22.47 -13.84 -5.66
C LEU A 36 -21.82 -15.04 -6.36
N THR A 37 -21.89 -15.06 -7.69
CA THR A 37 -21.20 -16.06 -8.52
C THR A 37 -19.70 -16.00 -8.28
N THR A 38 -19.10 -17.15 -7.97
CA THR A 38 -17.72 -17.25 -7.49
C THR A 38 -16.66 -16.87 -8.53
N GLU A 39 -16.93 -17.11 -9.80
CA GLU A 39 -16.00 -16.88 -10.92
C GLU A 39 -16.39 -15.66 -11.78
N CYS A 40 -17.31 -14.80 -11.28
CA CYS A 40 -17.68 -13.61 -12.02
C CYS A 40 -16.55 -12.57 -11.94
N GLU A 41 -15.94 -12.27 -13.09
CA GLU A 41 -14.83 -11.31 -13.20
C GLU A 41 -15.18 -9.94 -12.60
N GLU A 42 -16.38 -9.43 -12.85
CA GLU A 42 -16.84 -8.15 -12.28
C GLU A 42 -16.89 -8.18 -10.75
N VAL A 43 -17.31 -9.29 -10.16
CA VAL A 43 -17.34 -9.46 -8.70
C VAL A 43 -15.92 -9.46 -8.12
N LEU A 44 -14.99 -10.14 -8.79
CA LEU A 44 -13.58 -10.17 -8.39
C LEU A 44 -12.94 -8.78 -8.52
N LEU A 45 -13.20 -8.08 -9.63
CA LEU A 45 -12.68 -6.73 -9.89
C LEU A 45 -13.18 -5.71 -8.87
N VAL A 46 -14.45 -5.81 -8.45
CA VAL A 46 -15.00 -4.95 -7.39
C VAL A 46 -14.24 -5.16 -6.08
N LEU A 47 -13.98 -6.42 -5.71
CA LEU A 47 -13.19 -6.72 -4.51
C LEU A 47 -11.76 -6.19 -4.62
N GLU A 48 -11.09 -6.39 -5.76
CA GLU A 48 -9.74 -5.89 -5.98
C GLU A 48 -9.66 -4.38 -5.81
N ARG A 49 -10.58 -3.63 -6.43
CA ARG A 49 -10.64 -2.17 -6.29
C ARG A 49 -10.91 -1.75 -4.85
N LEU A 50 -11.82 -2.44 -4.17
CA LEU A 50 -12.15 -2.16 -2.79
C LEU A 50 -10.96 -2.42 -1.85
N VAL A 51 -10.21 -3.50 -2.09
CA VAL A 51 -8.98 -3.82 -1.37
C VAL A 51 -7.93 -2.71 -1.56
N LEU A 52 -7.75 -2.22 -2.79
CA LEU A 52 -6.84 -1.11 -3.06
C LEU A 52 -7.30 0.18 -2.37
N SER A 53 -8.59 0.49 -2.37
CA SER A 53 -9.13 1.65 -1.64
C SER A 53 -8.91 1.54 -0.13
N CYS A 54 -9.11 0.35 0.45
CA CYS A 54 -8.79 0.09 1.85
C CYS A 54 -7.30 0.30 2.13
N PHE A 55 -6.42 -0.11 1.22
CA PHE A 55 -4.98 0.11 1.38
C PHE A 55 -4.60 1.59 1.34
N GLU A 56 -5.24 2.38 0.49
CA GLU A 56 -5.01 3.83 0.40
C GLU A 56 -5.31 4.52 1.74
N VAL A 57 -6.37 4.07 2.42
CA VAL A 57 -6.70 4.53 3.77
C VAL A 57 -5.58 4.15 4.74
N ILE A 58 -5.14 2.89 4.77
CA ILE A 58 -4.08 2.45 5.69
C ILE A 58 -2.77 3.21 5.43
N LEU A 59 -2.41 3.47 4.17
CA LEU A 59 -1.21 4.24 3.82
C LEU A 59 -1.24 5.66 4.40
N SER A 60 -2.44 6.23 4.53
CA SER A 60 -2.67 7.59 5.03
C SER A 60 -2.88 7.64 6.55
N MET A 61 -2.84 6.50 7.24
CA MET A 61 -2.97 6.45 8.70
C MET A 61 -1.62 6.51 9.39
N THR A 62 -1.55 7.27 10.47
CA THR A 62 -0.46 7.19 11.45
C THR A 62 -0.63 5.96 12.35
N GLU A 63 0.39 5.66 13.16
CA GLU A 63 0.27 4.62 14.19
C GLU A 63 -0.83 4.97 15.22
N ASP A 64 -0.95 6.24 15.60
CA ASP A 64 -1.97 6.72 16.53
C ASP A 64 -3.38 6.56 15.93
N ASP A 65 -3.57 6.87 14.64
CA ASP A 65 -4.84 6.66 13.95
C ASP A 65 -5.24 5.19 13.94
N LEU A 66 -4.27 4.28 13.75
CA LEU A 66 -4.50 2.84 13.76
C LEU A 66 -4.81 2.29 15.16
N LEU A 67 -4.48 3.02 16.22
CA LEU A 67 -4.81 2.69 17.63
C LEU A 67 -6.08 3.40 18.13
N SER A 68 -6.55 4.41 17.41
CA SER A 68 -7.80 5.12 17.69
C SER A 68 -9.04 4.23 17.56
N ASP A 69 -10.19 4.68 18.09
CA ASP A 69 -11.46 3.94 17.97
C ASP A 69 -11.85 3.67 16.51
N PHE A 70 -11.77 4.67 15.63
CA PHE A 70 -12.13 4.49 14.22
C PHE A 70 -11.15 3.55 13.50
N GLY A 71 -9.85 3.64 13.81
CA GLY A 71 -8.83 2.72 13.28
C GLY A 71 -9.06 1.29 13.73
N LEU A 72 -9.40 1.06 15.00
CA LEU A 72 -9.74 -0.25 15.52
C LEU A 72 -11.01 -0.82 14.88
N ARG A 73 -12.06 0.00 14.69
CA ARG A 73 -13.28 -0.40 13.97
C ARG A 73 -12.98 -0.78 12.52
N PHE A 74 -12.11 -0.05 11.85
CA PHE A 74 -11.67 -0.37 10.49
C PHE A 74 -10.87 -1.67 10.43
N LYS A 75 -9.86 -1.84 11.30
CA LYS A 75 -9.06 -3.08 11.41
C LYS A 75 -9.96 -4.29 11.62
N LYS A 76 -10.92 -4.19 12.53
CA LYS A 76 -11.90 -5.25 12.78
C LYS A 76 -12.71 -5.57 11.51
N SER A 77 -13.16 -4.56 10.78
CA SER A 77 -13.87 -4.75 9.51
C SER A 77 -13.06 -5.53 8.48
N VAL A 78 -11.76 -5.23 8.36
CA VAL A 78 -10.86 -5.95 7.45
C VAL A 78 -10.67 -7.40 7.89
N LEU A 79 -10.40 -7.65 9.18
CA LEU A 79 -10.19 -8.99 9.72
C LEU A 79 -11.45 -9.87 9.63
N ASP A 80 -12.61 -9.34 10.01
CA ASP A 80 -13.89 -10.06 9.94
C ASP A 80 -14.22 -10.41 8.47
N SER A 81 -13.97 -9.48 7.54
CA SER A 81 -14.21 -9.70 6.11
C SER A 81 -13.25 -10.72 5.52
N GLN A 82 -11.97 -10.73 5.93
CA GLN A 82 -11.00 -11.73 5.50
C GLN A 82 -11.41 -13.13 5.94
N GLY A 83 -11.95 -13.29 7.15
CA GLY A 83 -12.49 -14.57 7.62
C GLY A 83 -13.55 -15.13 6.67
N ILE A 84 -14.56 -14.32 6.34
CA ILE A 84 -15.65 -14.72 5.42
C ILE A 84 -15.12 -15.00 4.01
N LEU A 85 -14.32 -14.08 3.45
CA LEU A 85 -13.89 -14.15 2.05
C LEU A 85 -12.87 -15.26 1.79
N SER A 86 -12.13 -15.69 2.82
CA SER A 86 -11.21 -16.83 2.72
C SER A 86 -11.94 -18.14 2.40
N GLU A 87 -13.18 -18.31 2.86
CA GLU A 87 -14.02 -19.48 2.55
C GLU A 87 -14.36 -19.58 1.05
N PHE A 88 -14.25 -18.47 0.32
CA PHE A 88 -14.54 -18.38 -1.12
C PHE A 88 -13.28 -18.28 -1.99
N GLY A 89 -12.11 -18.65 -1.43
CA GLY A 89 -10.82 -18.64 -2.15
C GLY A 89 -10.26 -17.24 -2.43
N GLN A 90 -10.78 -16.20 -1.78
CA GLN A 90 -10.36 -14.82 -2.02
C GLN A 90 -9.25 -14.39 -1.06
N GLY A 91 -8.02 -14.72 -1.40
CA GLY A 91 -6.80 -14.36 -0.66
C GLY A 91 -6.36 -12.90 -0.79
N ASN A 92 -7.03 -12.08 -1.61
CA ASN A 92 -6.62 -10.70 -1.93
C ASN A 92 -6.54 -9.77 -0.71
N LEU A 93 -7.16 -10.15 0.41
CA LEU A 93 -7.12 -9.43 1.68
C LEU A 93 -5.88 -9.73 2.54
N GLN A 94 -5.12 -10.77 2.21
CA GLN A 94 -4.00 -11.19 3.05
C GLN A 94 -2.97 -10.07 3.23
N LEU A 95 -2.68 -9.34 2.16
CA LEU A 95 -1.75 -8.21 2.22
C LEU A 95 -2.28 -7.07 3.13
N LEU A 96 -3.58 -6.74 3.06
CA LEU A 96 -4.18 -5.77 3.98
C LEU A 96 -4.05 -6.22 5.44
N VAL A 97 -4.32 -7.51 5.70
CA VAL A 97 -4.17 -8.11 7.03
C VAL A 97 -2.73 -8.04 7.51
N ASP A 98 -1.77 -8.34 6.64
CA ASP A 98 -0.36 -8.29 7.00
C ASP A 98 0.06 -6.85 7.32
N ASN A 99 -0.37 -5.85 6.55
CA ASN A 99 -0.09 -4.45 6.87
C ASN A 99 -0.72 -4.00 8.20
N ILE A 100 -1.90 -4.51 8.55
CA ILE A 100 -2.51 -4.28 9.86
C ILE A 100 -1.68 -4.93 10.99
N LYS A 101 -1.18 -6.16 10.78
CA LYS A 101 -0.39 -6.90 11.76
C LYS A 101 0.98 -6.26 12.03
N HIS A 102 1.61 -5.68 11.00
CA HIS A 102 2.85 -4.93 11.16
C HIS A 102 2.66 -3.61 11.95
N GLY A 103 1.42 -3.23 12.29
CA GLY A 103 1.11 -2.05 13.09
C GLY A 103 0.77 -0.83 12.25
N ASN A 104 1.45 -0.65 11.11
CA ASN A 104 1.18 0.34 10.07
C ASN A 104 1.65 -0.21 8.71
N ALA A 105 1.09 0.28 7.61
CA ALA A 105 1.55 0.01 6.25
C ALA A 105 3.07 0.16 6.08
N TRP A 106 3.73 1.06 6.81
CA TRP A 106 5.17 1.34 6.63
C TRP A 106 6.12 0.51 7.50
N GLN A 107 5.59 -0.40 8.34
CA GLN A 107 6.36 -1.09 9.39
C GLN A 107 6.84 -2.50 9.01
N ASN A 108 6.67 -2.93 7.76
CA ASN A 108 7.31 -4.16 7.31
C ASN A 108 8.85 -4.05 7.49
N PRO A 109 9.53 -5.01 8.14
CA PRO A 109 10.95 -4.87 8.46
C PRO A 109 11.86 -4.65 7.24
N VAL A 110 11.59 -5.33 6.13
CA VAL A 110 12.34 -5.18 4.88
C VAL A 110 12.10 -3.80 4.30
N LEU A 111 10.83 -3.36 4.24
CA LEU A 111 10.47 -2.02 3.80
C LEU A 111 11.16 -0.94 4.65
N VAL A 112 11.15 -1.05 5.98
CA VAL A 112 11.81 -0.10 6.88
C VAL A 112 13.30 0.00 6.60
N LYS A 113 13.99 -1.13 6.38
CA LYS A 113 15.41 -1.16 6.00
C LYS A 113 15.64 -0.43 4.67
N ILE A 114 14.84 -0.74 3.64
CA ILE A 114 14.91 -0.09 2.32
C ILE A 114 14.74 1.42 2.45
N LEU A 115 13.66 1.87 3.09
CA LEU A 115 13.34 3.30 3.26
C LEU A 115 14.37 4.05 4.10
N SER A 116 15.12 3.34 4.95
CA SER A 116 16.20 3.89 5.76
C SER A 116 17.59 3.75 5.12
N ARG A 117 17.68 3.31 3.85
CA ARG A 117 18.94 3.04 3.12
C ARG A 117 19.87 2.04 3.82
N GLN A 118 19.30 1.11 4.57
CA GLN A 118 20.07 0.00 5.12
C GLN A 118 20.32 -1.05 4.03
N ILE A 119 21.40 -1.81 4.19
CA ILE A 119 21.70 -2.94 3.30
C ILE A 119 20.64 -4.01 3.55
N VAL A 120 20.03 -4.49 2.46
CA VAL A 120 19.06 -5.58 2.45
C VAL A 120 19.53 -6.60 1.44
N GLU A 121 19.52 -7.87 1.83
CA GLU A 121 19.90 -8.95 0.93
C GLU A 121 18.92 -9.03 -0.26
N PRO A 122 19.41 -9.27 -1.49
CA PRO A 122 18.56 -9.34 -2.68
C PRO A 122 17.39 -10.32 -2.54
N GLU A 123 17.59 -11.43 -1.84
CA GLU A 123 16.56 -12.44 -1.58
C GLU A 123 15.46 -11.91 -0.64
N GLU A 124 15.81 -11.11 0.37
CA GLU A 124 14.83 -10.45 1.26
C GLU A 124 13.97 -9.45 0.46
N VAL A 125 14.61 -8.66 -0.43
CA VAL A 125 13.90 -7.71 -1.30
C VAL A 125 12.98 -8.46 -2.27
N SER A 126 13.46 -9.52 -2.91
CA SER A 126 12.65 -10.33 -3.83
C SER A 126 11.46 -10.95 -3.12
N SER A 127 11.65 -11.53 -1.92
CA SER A 127 10.55 -12.11 -1.17
C SER A 127 9.51 -11.06 -0.76
N TRP A 128 9.95 -9.86 -0.37
CA TRP A 128 9.01 -8.78 -0.05
C TRP A 128 8.26 -8.31 -1.30
N MET A 129 8.95 -8.15 -2.44
CA MET A 129 8.35 -7.76 -3.71
C MET A 129 7.27 -8.74 -4.17
N SER A 130 7.54 -10.06 -4.10
CA SER A 130 6.55 -11.07 -4.48
C SER A 130 5.33 -11.07 -3.54
N GLN A 131 5.50 -10.69 -2.27
CA GLN A 131 4.41 -10.57 -1.30
C GLN A 131 3.59 -9.28 -1.49
N GLU A 132 4.28 -8.15 -1.75
CA GLU A 132 3.66 -6.83 -1.91
C GLU A 132 2.91 -6.73 -3.25
N GLY A 133 3.52 -7.24 -4.32
CA GLY A 133 2.99 -7.15 -5.68
C GLY A 133 3.00 -5.73 -6.27
N PRO A 134 2.79 -5.62 -7.59
CA PRO A 134 2.92 -4.36 -8.32
C PRO A 134 1.97 -3.27 -7.83
N CYS A 135 0.67 -3.57 -7.68
CA CYS A 135 -0.34 -2.56 -7.40
C CYS A 135 -0.11 -1.84 -6.06
N PHE A 136 0.21 -2.59 -5.00
CA PHE A 136 0.44 -2.00 -3.68
C PHE A 136 1.75 -1.22 -3.64
N LEU A 137 2.80 -1.72 -4.30
CA LEU A 137 4.04 -0.96 -4.45
C LEU A 137 3.82 0.37 -5.19
N GLN A 138 3.05 0.36 -6.28
CA GLN A 138 2.70 1.61 -6.98
C GLN A 138 1.96 2.58 -6.06
N MET A 139 1.03 2.09 -5.24
CA MET A 139 0.29 2.93 -4.29
C MET A 139 1.22 3.56 -3.23
N ARG A 140 2.19 2.80 -2.71
CA ARG A 140 3.21 3.36 -1.81
C ARG A 140 4.03 4.46 -2.47
N ILE A 141 4.51 4.21 -3.69
CA ILE A 141 5.28 5.21 -4.45
C ILE A 141 4.45 6.47 -4.68
N LYS A 142 3.21 6.34 -5.16
CA LYS A 142 2.29 7.47 -5.35
C LYS A 142 2.05 8.24 -4.06
N HIS A 143 1.85 7.53 -2.95
CA HIS A 143 1.66 8.14 -1.64
C HIS A 143 2.90 8.94 -1.22
N LEU A 144 4.09 8.35 -1.28
CA LEU A 144 5.35 9.03 -0.93
C LEU A 144 5.60 10.27 -1.81
N MET A 145 5.33 10.19 -3.12
CA MET A 145 5.43 11.34 -4.00
C MET A 145 4.45 12.46 -3.59
N LYS A 146 3.20 12.10 -3.27
CA LYS A 146 2.15 13.04 -2.85
C LYS A 146 2.48 13.71 -1.50
N THR A 147 3.13 13.00 -0.59
CA THR A 147 3.54 13.52 0.74
C THR A 147 4.96 14.09 0.74
N ASN A 148 5.56 14.31 -0.43
CA ASN A 148 6.88 14.91 -0.62
C ASN A 148 8.06 14.10 -0.03
N CYS A 149 7.88 12.79 0.14
CA CYS A 149 8.94 11.83 0.50
C CYS A 149 9.63 11.31 -0.77
N ILE A 150 10.18 12.22 -1.57
CA ILE A 150 10.66 11.93 -2.94
C ILE A 150 11.81 10.93 -2.96
N GLU A 151 12.70 11.00 -1.97
CA GLU A 151 13.83 10.09 -1.84
C GLU A 151 13.39 8.64 -1.62
N GLN A 152 12.44 8.43 -0.71
CA GLN A 152 11.85 7.13 -0.43
C GLN A 152 11.08 6.60 -1.66
N ALA A 153 10.34 7.48 -2.35
CA ALA A 153 9.65 7.13 -3.59
C ALA A 153 10.64 6.68 -4.68
N MET A 154 11.79 7.35 -4.80
CA MET A 154 12.87 6.98 -5.71
C MET A 154 13.42 5.58 -5.41
N LEU A 155 13.71 5.29 -4.14
CA LEU A 155 14.24 3.97 -3.73
C LEU A 155 13.29 2.83 -4.10
N LEU A 156 11.99 2.98 -3.78
CA LEU A 156 10.98 1.98 -4.15
C LEU A 156 10.78 1.87 -5.67
N SER A 157 10.82 3.00 -6.38
CA SER A 157 10.70 3.02 -7.84
C SER A 157 11.87 2.34 -8.53
N LYS A 158 13.10 2.46 -7.99
CA LYS A 158 14.28 1.75 -8.47
C LYS A 158 14.14 0.23 -8.31
N ILE A 159 13.77 -0.22 -7.12
CA ILE A 159 13.54 -1.65 -6.86
C ILE A 159 12.44 -2.20 -7.80
N GLY A 160 11.36 -1.44 -7.98
CA GLY A 160 10.29 -1.82 -8.90
C GLY A 160 10.70 -1.84 -10.38
N SER A 161 11.67 -1.02 -10.81
CA SER A 161 12.13 -1.01 -12.21
C SER A 161 13.14 -2.11 -12.51
N GLU A 162 13.86 -2.59 -11.49
CA GLU A 162 14.87 -3.65 -11.57
C GLU A 162 14.31 -5.06 -11.34
N SER A 163 13.13 -5.19 -10.70
CA SER A 163 12.50 -6.50 -10.47
C SER A 163 11.95 -7.12 -11.76
N ALA A 164 12.22 -8.41 -11.96
CA ALA A 164 11.73 -9.17 -13.10
C ALA A 164 10.19 -9.22 -13.18
N GLU A 165 9.53 -9.26 -12.02
CA GLU A 165 8.06 -9.36 -11.89
C GLU A 165 7.34 -8.09 -12.36
N THR A 166 8.01 -6.94 -12.30
CA THR A 166 7.45 -5.60 -12.58
C THR A 166 8.15 -4.88 -13.72
N SER A 167 9.19 -5.49 -14.32
CA SER A 167 10.06 -4.88 -15.31
C SER A 167 9.37 -4.39 -16.59
N SER A 168 8.21 -4.96 -16.95
CA SER A 168 7.40 -4.53 -18.10
C SER A 168 6.52 -3.31 -17.82
N ASP A 169 6.38 -2.93 -16.55
CA ASP A 169 5.55 -1.82 -16.14
C ASP A 169 6.33 -0.50 -16.20
N PHE A 170 5.92 0.38 -17.12
CA PHE A 170 6.55 1.68 -17.32
C PHE A 170 6.41 2.59 -16.10
N PHE A 171 5.43 2.34 -15.23
CA PHE A 171 5.20 3.15 -14.04
C PHE A 171 6.45 3.28 -13.18
N PHE A 172 7.12 2.17 -12.83
CA PHE A 172 8.27 2.20 -11.92
C PHE A 172 9.45 2.97 -12.52
N ARG A 173 9.72 2.78 -13.81
CA ARG A 173 10.77 3.53 -14.53
C ARG A 173 10.44 5.03 -14.59
N GLN A 174 9.20 5.37 -14.93
CA GLN A 174 8.77 6.76 -15.00
C GLN A 174 8.82 7.44 -13.63
N SER A 175 8.35 6.77 -12.58
CA SER A 175 8.42 7.28 -11.21
C SER A 175 9.85 7.45 -10.74
N PHE A 176 10.75 6.51 -11.06
CA PHE A 176 12.18 6.62 -10.73
C PHE A 176 12.81 7.86 -11.38
N ILE A 177 12.63 8.03 -12.69
CA ILE A 177 13.15 9.20 -13.43
C ILE A 177 12.54 10.50 -12.89
N THR A 178 11.23 10.51 -12.63
CA THR A 178 10.53 11.69 -12.10
C THR A 178 11.11 12.10 -10.73
N CYS A 179 11.36 11.14 -9.84
CA CYS A 179 11.96 11.41 -8.55
C CYS A 179 13.42 11.88 -8.67
N LEU A 180 14.23 11.25 -9.54
CA LEU A 180 15.61 11.68 -9.80
C LEU A 180 15.69 13.13 -10.29
N CYS A 181 14.89 13.50 -11.29
CA CYS A 181 14.85 14.87 -11.83
C CYS A 181 14.32 15.89 -10.82
N THR A 182 13.53 15.45 -9.83
CA THR A 182 13.04 16.32 -8.75
C THR A 182 14.11 16.56 -7.68
N MET A 183 14.99 15.58 -7.44
CA MET A 183 16.00 15.62 -6.37
C MET A 183 17.34 16.22 -6.82
N LEU A 184 17.75 16.02 -8.07
CA LEU A 184 19.08 16.39 -8.56
C LEU A 184 19.00 17.55 -9.57
N PRO A 185 20.02 18.42 -9.63
CA PRO A 185 20.24 19.26 -10.80
C PRO A 185 20.39 18.37 -12.05
N ASN A 186 19.83 18.79 -13.19
CA ASN A 186 19.70 17.96 -14.39
C ASN A 186 20.94 17.13 -14.78
N GLU A 187 22.17 17.66 -14.63
CA GLU A 187 23.42 16.96 -15.05
C GLU A 187 23.79 15.74 -14.19
N GLU A 188 23.37 15.67 -12.93
CA GLU A 188 23.65 14.52 -12.05
C GLU A 188 22.60 13.41 -12.23
N ALA A 189 21.35 13.77 -12.53
CA ALA A 189 20.29 12.81 -12.83
C ALA A 189 20.60 11.95 -14.07
N PHE A 190 21.28 12.51 -15.09
CA PHE A 190 21.64 11.77 -16.31
C PHE A 190 22.69 10.67 -16.11
N LYS A 191 23.44 10.66 -15.02
CA LYS A 191 24.46 9.62 -14.76
C LYS A 191 23.86 8.36 -14.11
N GLU A 192 22.66 8.47 -13.55
CA GLU A 192 21.95 7.43 -12.81
C GLU A 192 20.85 6.74 -13.66
N VAL A 193 20.62 7.20 -14.90
CA VAL A 193 19.68 6.66 -15.89
C VAL A 193 20.44 5.88 -16.96
#